data_AF-A0A932H812-F1
#
_entry.id   AF-A0A932H812-F1
#
_cell.length_a   1.000
_cell.length_b   1.000
_cell.length_c   1.000
_cell.angle_alpha   90.00
_cell.angle_beta   90.00
_cell.angle_gamma   90.00
#
_symmetry.space_group_name_H-M   'P 1'
#
loop_
_entity.id
_entity.type
_entity.pdbx_description
1 polymer ?
#
loop_
_entity_poly.entity_id
_entity_poly.type
_entity_poly.pdbx_seq_one_letter_code
_entity_poly.pdbx_strand_id
1 'polypeptide(L)'
;MNLLRNPLRRTLLFSFWLLLLAGNVAAAEKGQQAVQLIIGTILASNESEDFDSKLSKMKNQLEVIKYRSYRLIKEESQKVPWLGNAAFEIPGGRTLTVVPQEYRNNRLALKVRLQD
;
A
#
# COMPACT_ATOMS: atom_id res chain seq x y z
N MET A 1 43.45 -62.43 -34.92
CA MET A 1 44.16 -61.39 -34.14
C MET A 1 43.39 -60.09 -34.31
N ASN A 2 42.87 -59.57 -33.19
CA ASN A 2 41.95 -58.43 -33.13
C ASN A 2 42.66 -57.12 -33.47
N LEU A 3 42.03 -56.25 -34.26
CA LEU A 3 42.39 -54.83 -34.33
C LEU A 3 41.18 -54.01 -33.89
N LEU A 4 41.37 -53.38 -32.74
CA LEU A 4 40.41 -52.63 -31.96
C LEU A 4 39.92 -51.39 -32.70
N ARG A 5 38.58 -51.30 -32.81
CA ARG A 5 37.84 -50.07 -33.07
C ARG A 5 38.20 -49.00 -32.05
N ASN A 6 38.46 -47.78 -32.49
CA ASN A 6 38.50 -46.62 -31.61
C ASN A 6 37.69 -45.45 -32.19
N PRO A 7 36.50 -45.14 -31.64
CA PRO A 7 35.81 -43.88 -31.93
C PRO A 7 35.70 -43.00 -30.67
N LEU A 8 36.75 -42.92 -29.85
CA LEU A 8 36.78 -42.04 -28.66
C LEU A 8 37.21 -40.60 -29.01
N ARG A 9 36.50 -39.92 -29.91
CA ARG A 9 36.66 -38.45 -30.09
C ARG A 9 35.39 -37.66 -30.43
N ARG A 10 34.21 -38.29 -30.50
CA ARG A 10 32.96 -37.60 -30.90
C ARG A 10 31.99 -37.26 -29.78
N THR A 11 32.24 -37.66 -28.54
CA THR A 11 31.32 -37.46 -27.41
C THR A 11 31.65 -36.26 -26.53
N LEU A 12 32.71 -35.50 -26.82
CA LEU A 12 33.21 -34.42 -25.96
C LEU A 12 32.69 -33.02 -26.30
N LEU A 13 31.72 -32.90 -27.23
CA LEU A 13 31.10 -31.61 -27.56
C LEU A 13 29.64 -31.48 -27.13
N PHE A 14 29.03 -32.55 -26.58
CA PHE A 14 27.63 -32.53 -26.18
C PHE A 14 27.41 -32.22 -24.68
N SER A 15 28.47 -32.19 -23.85
CA SER A 15 28.33 -31.93 -22.40
C SER A 15 28.38 -30.47 -22.00
N PHE A 16 28.69 -29.53 -22.90
CA PHE A 16 28.85 -28.11 -22.54
C PHE A 16 27.58 -27.27 -22.68
N TRP A 17 26.51 -27.81 -23.28
CA TRP A 17 25.24 -27.08 -23.50
C TRP A 17 24.17 -27.33 -22.44
N LEU A 18 24.48 -28.09 -21.38
CA LEU A 18 23.52 -28.42 -20.30
C LEU A 18 23.65 -27.54 -19.05
N LEU A 19 24.56 -26.56 -19.03
CA LEU A 19 24.77 -25.67 -17.88
C LEU A 19 24.02 -24.32 -17.97
N LEU A 20 23.22 -24.09 -19.01
CA LEU A 20 22.50 -22.82 -19.21
C LEU A 20 21.06 -22.81 -18.66
N LEU A 21 20.59 -23.89 -18.01
CA LEU A 21 19.36 -23.89 -17.23
C LEU A 21 19.61 -23.65 -15.74
N ALA A 22 20.47 -22.69 -15.40
CA ALA A 22 20.34 -22.00 -14.12
C ALA A 22 19.09 -21.11 -14.25
N GLY A 23 17.93 -21.72 -14.04
CA GLY A 23 16.66 -21.01 -13.99
C GLY A 23 16.82 -19.85 -13.02
N ASN A 24 16.68 -18.64 -13.54
CA ASN A 24 16.33 -17.50 -12.71
C ASN A 24 14.96 -17.84 -12.13
N VAL A 25 14.94 -18.52 -10.98
CA VAL A 25 13.83 -18.44 -10.05
C VAL A 25 13.88 -16.99 -9.59
N ALA A 26 13.31 -16.12 -10.43
CA ALA A 26 12.79 -14.86 -9.96
C ALA A 26 11.76 -15.28 -8.91
N ALA A 27 12.21 -15.31 -7.66
CA ALA A 27 11.31 -15.25 -6.53
C ALA A 27 10.47 -14.02 -6.82
N ALA A 28 9.24 -14.24 -7.30
CA ALA A 28 8.26 -13.19 -7.35
C ALA A 28 8.14 -12.75 -5.90
N GLU A 29 8.84 -11.68 -5.54
CA GLU A 29 8.53 -10.92 -4.34
C GLU A 29 7.04 -10.65 -4.47
N LYS A 30 6.22 -11.38 -3.70
CA LYS A 30 4.83 -11.02 -3.50
C LYS A 30 4.90 -9.62 -2.92
N GLY A 31 4.84 -8.61 -3.78
CA GLY A 31 4.99 -7.21 -3.41
C GLY A 31 4.10 -6.99 -2.22
N GLN A 32 4.69 -6.60 -1.09
CA GLN A 32 3.95 -6.40 0.15
C GLN A 32 2.73 -5.55 -0.19
N GLN A 33 1.55 -6.12 0.02
CA GLN A 33 0.30 -5.48 -0.35
C GLN A 33 0.26 -4.11 0.31
N ALA A 34 0.17 -3.05 -0.47
CA ALA A 34 0.17 -1.69 0.05
C ALA A 34 -1.24 -1.11 -0.01
N VAL A 35 -1.57 -0.30 0.97
CA VAL A 35 -2.85 0.41 1.07
C VAL A 35 -2.58 1.89 0.84
N GLN A 36 -3.41 2.52 0.01
CA GLN A 36 -3.44 3.97 -0.08
C GLN A 36 -4.32 4.52 1.04
N LEU A 37 -3.74 5.29 1.95
CA LEU A 37 -4.46 6.01 2.99
C LEU A 37 -4.61 7.47 2.58
N ILE A 38 -5.81 8.01 2.73
CA ILE A 38 -6.12 9.43 2.50
C ILE A 38 -6.75 9.96 3.79
N ILE A 39 -6.13 10.98 4.39
CA ILE A 39 -6.60 11.63 5.61
C ILE A 39 -6.97 13.08 5.27
N GLY A 40 -8.25 13.41 5.44
CA GLY A 40 -8.77 14.77 5.30
C GLY A 40 -9.01 15.41 6.66
N THR A 41 -8.49 16.62 6.88
CA THR A 41 -8.79 17.43 8.05
C THR A 41 -9.86 18.45 7.71
N ILE A 42 -10.98 18.42 8.44
CA ILE A 42 -12.13 19.29 8.23
C ILE A 42 -12.23 20.27 9.39
N LEU A 43 -12.24 21.57 9.07
CA LEU A 43 -12.64 22.60 10.01
C LEU A 43 -14.16 22.67 10.03
N ALA A 44 -14.75 22.44 11.20
CA ALA A 44 -16.18 22.58 11.43
C ALA A 44 -16.45 23.77 12.35
N SER A 45 -17.34 24.68 11.95
CA SER A 45 -17.64 25.91 12.71
C SER A 45 -19.11 26.31 12.64
N ASN A 46 -19.51 27.25 13.50
CA ASN A 46 -20.86 27.84 13.52
C ASN A 46 -20.87 29.33 13.15
N GLU A 47 -19.72 29.85 12.70
CA GLU A 47 -19.53 31.28 12.43
C GLU A 47 -20.15 31.72 11.09
N SER A 48 -20.27 30.77 10.15
CA SER A 48 -20.87 30.99 8.84
C SER A 48 -21.69 29.78 8.41
N GLU A 49 -22.44 29.95 7.33
CA GLU A 49 -23.13 28.86 6.62
C GLU A 49 -22.41 28.64 5.29
N ASP A 50 -21.51 27.65 5.27
CA ASP A 50 -20.64 27.37 4.12
C ASP A 50 -20.23 25.89 4.11
N PHE A 51 -20.53 25.17 3.03
CA PHE A 51 -20.20 23.75 2.87
C PHE A 51 -19.28 23.56 1.67
N ASP A 52 -18.05 23.10 1.94
CA ASP A 52 -17.07 22.84 0.89
C ASP A 52 -17.52 21.71 -0.05
N SER A 53 -17.61 22.02 -1.34
CA SER A 53 -18.01 21.08 -2.39
C SER A 53 -17.16 19.80 -2.47
N LYS A 54 -15.88 19.86 -2.03
CA LYS A 54 -14.99 18.70 -1.95
C LYS A 54 -15.49 17.64 -0.95
N LEU A 55 -16.29 18.04 0.03
CA LEU A 55 -16.86 17.18 1.06
C LEU A 55 -18.22 16.58 0.67
N SER A 56 -18.71 16.81 -0.56
CA SER A 56 -20.01 16.35 -1.04
C SER A 56 -20.29 14.86 -0.80
N LYS A 57 -19.29 13.99 -0.98
CA LYS A 57 -19.40 12.53 -0.74
C LYS A 57 -19.65 12.17 0.73
N MET A 58 -19.29 13.05 1.66
CA MET A 58 -19.38 12.84 3.11
C MET A 58 -20.50 13.66 3.76
N LYS A 59 -21.32 14.37 2.97
CA LYS A 59 -22.36 15.28 3.48
C LYS A 59 -23.23 14.64 4.57
N ASN A 60 -23.80 13.47 4.28
CA ASN A 60 -24.67 12.76 5.23
C ASN A 60 -23.94 12.35 6.52
N GLN A 61 -22.63 12.08 6.47
CA GLN A 61 -21.85 11.71 7.65
C GLN A 61 -21.53 12.95 8.51
N LEU A 62 -21.31 14.10 7.86
CA LEU A 62 -20.99 15.36 8.53
C LEU A 62 -22.22 16.01 9.17
N GLU A 63 -23.40 15.91 8.54
CA GLU A 63 -24.66 16.47 9.05
C GLU A 63 -25.02 15.97 10.46
N VAL A 64 -24.60 14.76 10.84
CA VAL A 64 -24.82 14.19 12.18
C VAL A 64 -24.10 15.00 13.28
N ILE A 65 -23.01 15.70 12.93
CA ILE A 65 -22.17 16.48 13.86
C ILE A 65 -22.75 17.90 14.10
N LYS A 66 -23.72 18.35 13.29
CA LYS A 66 -24.53 19.58 13.48
C LYS A 66 -23.76 20.91 13.54
N TYR A 67 -22.67 21.06 12.81
CA TYR A 67 -22.05 22.37 12.55
C TYR A 67 -22.71 23.06 11.35
N ARG A 68 -22.63 24.40 11.28
CA ARG A 68 -23.18 25.19 10.16
C ARG A 68 -22.23 25.31 8.97
N SER A 69 -20.92 25.15 9.21
CA SER A 69 -19.90 25.19 8.17
C SER A 69 -18.93 24.02 8.29
N TYR A 70 -18.52 23.49 7.13
CA TYR A 70 -17.51 22.44 6.99
C TYR A 70 -16.57 22.79 5.84
N ARG A 71 -15.27 22.90 6.14
CA ARG A 71 -14.23 23.22 5.15
C ARG A 71 -13.07 22.24 5.23
N LEU A 72 -12.65 21.69 4.10
CA LEU A 72 -11.44 20.87 4.04
C LEU A 72 -10.22 21.80 4.12
N ILE A 73 -9.42 21.64 5.18
CA ILE A 73 -8.23 22.49 5.41
C ILE A 73 -6.92 21.78 5.10
N LYS A 74 -6.90 20.45 5.09
CA LYS A 74 -5.73 19.64 4.75
C LYS A 74 -6.18 18.30 4.19
N GLU A 75 -5.48 17.80 3.18
CA GLU A 75 -5.61 16.42 2.69
C GLU A 75 -4.23 15.84 2.48
N GLU A 76 -3.98 14.66 3.05
CA GLU A 76 -2.71 13.96 2.95
C GLU A 76 -2.95 12.54 2.44
N SER A 77 -2.09 12.11 1.53
CA SER A 77 -2.22 10.82 0.86
C SER A 77 -0.90 10.07 0.98
N GLN A 78 -0.92 8.92 1.62
CA GLN A 78 0.27 8.10 1.84
C GLN A 78 0.01 6.65 1.45
N LYS A 79 0.95 6.07 0.70
CA LYS A 79 0.98 4.64 0.42
C LYS A 79 1.70 3.93 1.56
N VAL A 80 1.02 2.98 2.19
CA VAL A 80 1.49 2.31 3.41
C VAL A 80 1.56 0.81 3.18
N PRO A 81 2.66 0.13 3.54
CA PRO A 81 2.70 -1.33 3.54
C PRO A 81 1.61 -1.93 4.44
N TRP A 82 1.10 -3.12 4.11
CA TRP A 82 0.19 -3.86 4.99
C TRP A 82 0.79 -4.02 6.39
N LEU A 83 -0.01 -3.77 7.44
CA LEU A 83 0.43 -3.72 8.85
C LEU A 83 1.50 -2.65 9.17
N GLY A 84 1.83 -1.78 8.21
CA GLY A 84 2.74 -0.65 8.39
C GLY A 84 2.07 0.52 9.12
N ASN A 85 2.90 1.33 9.78
CA ASN A 85 2.44 2.56 10.44
C ASN A 85 2.56 3.74 9.47
N ALA A 86 1.52 4.56 9.40
CA ALA A 86 1.58 5.90 8.84
C ALA A 86 1.25 6.94 9.91
N ALA A 87 1.94 8.07 9.86
CA ALA A 87 1.77 9.18 10.78
C ALA A 87 1.36 10.42 9.98
N PHE A 88 0.30 11.09 10.42
CA PHE A 88 -0.24 12.28 9.80
C PHE A 88 -0.26 13.42 10.81
N GLU A 89 0.22 14.59 10.42
CA GLU A 89 0.17 15.78 11.28
C GLU A 89 -1.23 16.38 11.27
N ILE A 90 -1.79 16.56 12.46
CA ILE A 90 -3.11 17.14 12.70
C ILE A 90 -2.93 18.53 13.31
N PRO A 91 -3.77 19.51 12.96
CA PRO A 91 -3.74 20.82 13.58
C PRO A 91 -3.74 20.78 15.12
N GLY A 92 -2.95 21.70 15.70
CA GLY A 92 -2.68 21.74 17.13
C GLY A 92 -1.45 20.94 17.57
N GLY A 93 -0.54 20.61 16.65
CA GLY A 93 0.74 19.93 16.96
C GLY A 93 0.62 18.42 17.17
N ARG A 94 -0.56 17.84 16.95
CA ARG A 94 -0.86 16.44 17.23
C ARG A 94 -0.51 15.54 16.06
N THR A 95 -0.28 14.26 16.33
CA THR A 95 -0.01 13.24 15.32
C THR A 95 -1.07 12.14 15.35
N LEU A 96 -1.61 11.79 14.18
CA LEU A 96 -2.50 10.64 13.98
C LEU A 96 -1.70 9.47 13.41
N THR A 97 -1.50 8.43 14.21
CA THR A 97 -0.93 7.16 13.73
C THR A 97 -2.04 6.24 13.25
N VAL A 98 -1.92 5.74 12.01
CA VAL A 98 -2.88 4.83 11.38
C VAL A 98 -2.17 3.55 10.94
N VAL A 99 -2.77 2.40 11.27
CA VAL A 99 -2.25 1.07 10.94
C VAL A 99 -3.36 0.23 10.29
N PRO A 100 -3.21 -0.23 9.04
CA PRO A 100 -4.10 -1.21 8.44
C PRO A 100 -4.00 -2.54 9.18
N GLN A 101 -5.12 -3.13 9.61
CA GLN A 101 -5.11 -4.38 10.41
C GLN A 101 -5.70 -5.58 9.69
N GLU A 102 -6.91 -5.44 9.13
CA GLU A 102 -7.65 -6.55 8.52
C GLU A 102 -8.39 -6.05 7.28
N TYR A 103 -8.48 -6.88 6.24
CA TYR A 103 -9.32 -6.62 5.08
C TYR A 103 -10.25 -7.81 4.84
N ARG A 104 -11.55 -7.62 5.05
CA ARG A 104 -12.57 -8.67 4.90
C ARG A 104 -13.87 -8.06 4.39
N ASN A 105 -14.61 -8.79 3.55
CA ASN A 105 -15.90 -8.36 3.00
C ASN A 105 -15.84 -6.97 2.34
N ASN A 106 -14.74 -6.69 1.64
CA ASN A 106 -14.46 -5.39 1.02
C ASN A 106 -14.42 -4.21 2.01
N ARG A 107 -14.07 -4.46 3.28
CA ARG A 107 -13.91 -3.46 4.33
C ARG A 107 -12.51 -3.57 4.92
N LEU A 108 -11.88 -2.43 5.13
CA LEU A 108 -10.57 -2.30 5.75
C LEU A 108 -10.74 -1.87 7.21
N ALA A 109 -10.23 -2.66 8.15
CA ALA A 109 -10.11 -2.28 9.54
C ALA A 109 -8.81 -1.50 9.78
N LEU A 110 -8.92 -0.37 10.46
CA LEU A 110 -7.80 0.51 10.78
C LEU A 110 -7.68 0.66 12.30
N LYS A 111 -6.46 0.55 12.82
CA LYS A 111 -6.14 1.01 14.17
C LYS A 111 -5.66 2.45 14.09
N VAL A 112 -6.30 3.33 14.85
CA VAL A 112 -6.03 4.75 14.84
C VAL A 112 -5.65 5.18 16.26
N ARG A 113 -4.58 5.97 16.39
CA ARG A 113 -4.16 6.57 17.67
C ARG A 113 -3.80 8.03 17.44
N LEU A 114 -4.40 8.91 18.25
CA LEU A 114 -4.02 10.32 18.32
C LEU A 114 -2.98 10.49 19.44
N GLN A 115 -1.94 11.27 19.18
CA GLN A 115 -0.85 11.59 20.11
C GLN A 115 -0.60 13.11 20.09
N ASP A 116 -0.16 13.65 21.22
CA ASP A 116 0.24 15.05 21.38
C ASP A 116 1.72 15.26 21.02
#